data_AF-A0A2P5CD73-F1
#
_entry.id   AF-A0A2P5CD73-F1
#
_cell.length_a   1.000
_cell.length_b   1.000
_cell.length_c   1.000
_cell.angle_alpha   90.00
_cell.angle_beta   90.00
_cell.angle_gamma   90.00
#
_symmetry.space_group_name_H-M   'P 1'
#
loop_
_entity.id
_entity.type
_entity.pdbx_description
1 polymer ?
#
loop_
_entity_poly.entity_id
_entity_poly.type
_entity_poly.pdbx_seq_one_letter_code
_entity_poly.pdbx_strand_id
1 'polypeptide(L)'
;MDTGGKIKKGAGGRKGGGPKKKPVSRSVKAGLQFPVGRIGRYLKKGRYAQRVLELAGNAARDNKKNRIIPRHVLLAVRNDEELGKLLAGVTIAHGGVLPNINPVLLPKKTEKAAKEPKSPSKATKSPKKA
;
A
#
# COMPACT_ATOMS: atom_id res chain seq x y z
N MET A 1 -34.05 -4.84 39.95
CA MET A 1 -32.62 -5.22 39.83
C MET A 1 -32.46 -5.95 38.51
N ASP A 2 -32.06 -5.19 37.49
CA ASP A 2 -31.73 -5.67 36.16
C ASP A 2 -30.49 -6.57 36.17
N THR A 3 -30.61 -7.78 35.61
CA THR A 3 -29.44 -8.55 35.19
C THR A 3 -29.59 -8.94 33.73
N GLY A 4 -28.93 -8.17 32.87
CA GLY A 4 -28.95 -8.32 31.42
C GLY A 4 -28.43 -9.68 30.96
N GLY A 5 -29.26 -10.36 30.16
CA GLY A 5 -28.89 -11.56 29.43
C GLY A 5 -27.87 -11.25 28.33
N LYS A 6 -26.70 -11.89 28.39
CA LYS A 6 -25.72 -11.88 27.30
C LYS A 6 -26.28 -12.62 26.08
N ILE A 7 -26.60 -11.86 25.04
CA ILE A 7 -26.93 -12.34 23.70
C ILE A 7 -25.70 -13.05 23.10
N LYS A 8 -25.79 -14.37 22.87
CA LYS A 8 -24.79 -15.14 22.11
C LYS A 8 -24.98 -14.87 20.62
N LYS A 9 -24.01 -14.15 20.03
CA LYS A 9 -23.92 -13.85 18.59
C LYS A 9 -23.82 -15.14 17.76
N GLY A 10 -24.63 -15.18 16.70
CA GLY A 10 -25.03 -16.36 15.93
C GLY A 10 -23.92 -17.14 15.22
N ALA A 11 -24.22 -18.43 15.04
CA ALA A 11 -23.39 -19.41 14.36
C ALA A 11 -23.45 -19.22 12.84
N GLY A 12 -22.36 -18.70 12.27
CA GLY A 12 -22.08 -18.81 10.83
C GLY A 12 -21.82 -20.27 10.46
N GLY A 13 -22.48 -20.71 9.38
CA GLY A 13 -22.70 -22.10 8.99
C GLY A 13 -21.49 -23.03 9.08
N ARG A 14 -21.69 -24.16 9.77
CA ARG A 14 -20.81 -25.34 9.69
C ARG A 14 -21.55 -26.44 8.95
N LYS A 15 -21.25 -26.58 7.65
CA LYS A 15 -21.37 -27.87 6.96
C LYS A 15 -20.52 -28.89 7.73
N GLY A 16 -21.12 -29.97 8.20
CA GLY A 16 -20.40 -31.14 8.72
C GLY A 16 -21.03 -31.80 9.94
N GLY A 17 -22.25 -32.31 9.79
CA GLY A 17 -22.93 -33.19 10.77
C GLY A 17 -22.52 -34.65 10.59
N GLY A 18 -21.23 -34.94 10.59
CA GLY A 18 -20.69 -36.31 10.53
C GLY A 18 -19.60 -36.51 11.59
N PRO A 19 -19.23 -37.76 11.90
CA PRO A 19 -18.22 -38.05 12.92
C PRO A 19 -16.92 -37.31 12.61
N LYS A 20 -16.52 -36.42 13.53
CA LYS A 20 -15.33 -35.57 13.36
C LYS A 20 -14.07 -36.39 13.55
N LYS A 21 -13.30 -36.55 12.49
CA LYS A 21 -11.92 -37.07 12.57
C LYS A 21 -11.10 -36.17 13.51
N LYS A 22 -10.18 -36.78 14.28
CA LYS A 22 -9.27 -36.04 15.16
C LYS A 22 -8.56 -34.93 14.35
N PRO A 23 -8.52 -33.68 14.85
CA PRO A 23 -7.93 -32.58 14.10
C PRO A 23 -6.42 -32.79 13.95
N VAL A 24 -5.95 -32.94 12.72
CA VAL A 24 -4.52 -33.01 12.40
C VAL A 24 -4.03 -31.61 12.04
N SER A 25 -2.89 -31.20 12.61
CA SER A 25 -2.32 -29.88 12.31
C SER A 25 -1.82 -29.82 10.86
N ARG A 26 -1.86 -28.63 10.24
CA ARG A 26 -1.38 -28.45 8.87
C ARG A 26 0.12 -28.75 8.72
N SER A 27 0.91 -28.55 9.79
CA SER A 27 2.32 -28.89 9.84
C SER A 27 2.53 -30.41 9.78
N VAL A 28 1.78 -31.15 10.60
CA VAL A 28 1.83 -32.62 10.62
C VAL A 28 1.36 -33.20 9.29
N LYS A 29 0.30 -32.66 8.69
CA LYS A 29 -0.19 -33.09 7.38
C LYS A 29 0.82 -32.83 6.24
N ALA A 30 1.66 -31.80 6.38
CA ALA A 30 2.68 -31.44 5.39
C ALA A 30 4.06 -32.08 5.66
N GLY A 31 4.23 -32.80 6.77
CA GLY A 31 5.53 -33.35 7.18
C GLY A 31 6.59 -32.30 7.54
N LEU A 32 6.16 -31.08 7.89
CA LEU A 32 7.06 -29.96 8.17
C LEU A 32 7.14 -29.69 9.67
N GLN A 33 8.37 -29.50 10.18
CA GLN A 33 8.60 -29.07 11.57
C GLN A 33 8.13 -27.65 11.86
N PHE A 34 8.14 -26.79 10.84
CA PHE A 34 7.76 -25.39 10.97
C PHE A 34 6.22 -25.20 11.10
N PRO A 35 5.75 -24.13 11.78
CA PRO A 35 4.33 -23.89 12.02
C PRO A 35 3.60 -23.35 10.79
N VAL A 36 3.22 -24.22 9.86
CA VAL A 36 2.57 -23.92 8.57
C VAL A 36 1.33 -23.03 8.73
N GLY A 37 0.52 -23.27 9.78
CA GLY A 37 -0.67 -22.45 10.05
C GLY A 37 -0.34 -21.01 10.46
N ARG A 38 0.75 -20.81 11.21
CA ARG A 38 1.22 -19.49 11.66
C ARG A 38 1.87 -18.73 10.51
N ILE A 39 2.73 -19.40 9.74
CA ILE A 39 3.34 -18.84 8.53
C ILE A 39 2.25 -18.43 7.54
N GLY A 40 1.29 -19.31 7.27
CA GLY A 40 0.13 -18.97 6.42
C GLY A 40 -0.69 -17.81 6.95
N ARG A 41 -0.81 -17.64 8.28
CA ARG A 41 -1.45 -16.45 8.88
C ARG A 41 -0.62 -15.19 8.65
N TYR A 42 0.69 -15.22 8.89
CA TYR A 42 1.55 -14.06 8.69
C TYR A 42 1.65 -13.64 7.23
N LEU A 43 1.74 -14.59 6.30
CA LEU A 43 1.68 -14.32 4.86
C LEU A 43 0.34 -13.65 4.47
N LYS A 44 -0.77 -14.10 5.04
CA LYS A 44 -2.09 -13.47 4.87
C LYS A 44 -2.22 -12.12 5.56
N LYS A 45 -1.54 -11.90 6.69
CA LYS A 45 -1.51 -10.62 7.41
C LYS A 45 -0.69 -9.58 6.65
N GLY A 46 0.45 -9.98 6.08
CA GLY A 46 1.36 -9.10 5.37
C GLY A 46 0.76 -8.52 4.09
N ARG A 47 -0.14 -9.25 3.40
CA ARG A 47 -0.83 -8.81 2.17
C ARG A 47 0.09 -8.08 1.17
N TYR A 48 1.36 -8.49 1.07
CA TYR A 48 2.39 -7.73 0.36
C TYR A 48 2.04 -7.53 -1.13
N ALA A 49 1.46 -8.53 -1.78
CA ALA A 49 0.99 -8.40 -3.17
C ALA A 49 -0.09 -7.32 -3.32
N GLN A 50 -1.06 -7.28 -2.40
CA GLN A 50 -2.11 -6.25 -2.40
C GLN A 50 -1.56 -4.88 -2.04
N ARG A 51 -0.67 -4.79 -1.03
CA ARG A 51 0.00 -3.54 -0.61
C ARG A 51 0.82 -2.95 -1.76
N VAL A 52 1.62 -3.77 -2.45
CA VAL A 52 2.39 -3.33 -3.61
C VAL A 52 1.48 -2.85 -4.73
N LEU A 53 0.39 -3.57 -5.03
CA LEU A 53 -0.53 -3.18 -6.09
C LEU A 53 -1.29 -1.88 -5.77
N GLU A 54 -1.71 -1.70 -4.52
CA GLU A 54 -2.37 -0.50 -4.03
C GLU A 54 -1.44 0.71 -4.11
N LEU A 55 -0.22 0.60 -3.55
CA LEU A 55 0.77 1.68 -3.58
C LEU A 55 1.23 2.01 -5.01
N ALA A 56 1.46 1.00 -5.86
CA ALA A 56 1.83 1.22 -7.25
C ALA A 56 0.66 1.78 -8.07
N GLY A 57 -0.58 1.45 -7.73
CA GLY A 57 -1.78 2.03 -8.31
C GLY A 57 -1.93 3.51 -7.95
N ASN A 58 -1.69 3.87 -6.69
CA ASN A 58 -1.66 5.28 -6.25
C ASN A 58 -0.55 6.05 -6.97
N ALA A 59 0.67 5.52 -7.00
CA ALA A 59 1.78 6.13 -7.73
C ALA A 59 1.49 6.29 -9.24
N ALA A 60 0.76 5.36 -9.86
CA ALA A 60 0.34 5.49 -11.26
C ALA A 60 -0.66 6.66 -11.44
N ARG A 61 -1.64 6.79 -10.53
CA ARG A 61 -2.62 7.87 -10.53
C ARG A 61 -1.99 9.23 -10.30
N ASP A 62 -1.02 9.34 -9.39
CA ASP A 62 -0.27 10.57 -9.12
C ASP A 62 0.49 11.05 -10.37
N ASN A 63 1.00 10.09 -11.16
CA ASN A 63 1.63 10.34 -12.45
C ASN A 63 0.64 10.49 -13.61
N LYS A 64 -0.67 10.58 -13.33
CA LYS A 64 -1.76 10.71 -14.30
C LYS A 64 -1.79 9.58 -15.34
N LYS A 65 -1.44 8.35 -14.93
CA LYS A 65 -1.41 7.16 -15.79
C LYS A 65 -2.41 6.11 -15.30
N ASN A 66 -3.15 5.53 -16.25
CA ASN A 66 -4.12 4.46 -15.97
C ASN A 66 -3.47 3.07 -15.89
N ARG A 67 -2.21 2.93 -16.35
CA ARG A 67 -1.47 1.66 -16.37
C ARG A 67 -0.27 1.72 -15.43
N ILE A 68 -0.08 0.65 -14.66
CA ILE A 68 1.09 0.47 -13.80
C ILE A 68 2.31 0.16 -14.68
N ILE A 69 3.39 0.91 -14.50
CA ILE A 69 4.68 0.80 -15.19
C ILE A 69 5.74 0.40 -14.15
N PRO A 70 6.86 -0.25 -14.51
CA PRO A 70 7.91 -0.60 -13.55
C PRO A 70 8.39 0.56 -12.65
N ARG A 71 8.37 1.81 -13.17
CA ARG A 71 8.60 3.02 -12.38
C ARG A 71 7.67 3.16 -11.17
N HIS A 72 6.37 2.91 -11.33
CA HIS A 72 5.40 3.02 -10.24
C HIS A 72 5.63 1.94 -9.18
N VAL A 73 6.06 0.75 -9.59
CA VAL A 73 6.43 -0.33 -8.67
C VAL A 73 7.67 0.08 -7.87
N LEU A 74 8.69 0.66 -8.50
CA LEU A 74 9.87 1.14 -7.79
C LEU A 74 9.53 2.26 -6.80
N LEU A 75 8.72 3.23 -7.20
CA LEU A 75 8.27 4.31 -6.30
C LEU A 75 7.51 3.74 -5.09
N ALA A 76 6.61 2.79 -5.31
CA ALA A 76 5.86 2.13 -4.24
C ALA A 76 6.77 1.36 -3.27
N VAL A 77 7.73 0.60 -3.78
CA VAL A 77 8.63 -0.22 -2.96
C VAL A 77 9.63 0.63 -2.19
N ARG A 78 10.17 1.69 -2.80
CA ARG A 78 11.22 2.52 -2.19
C ARG A 78 10.69 3.58 -1.23
N ASN A 79 9.42 3.97 -1.34
CA ASN A 79 8.77 4.87 -0.39
C ASN A 79 8.16 4.16 0.82
N ASP A 80 8.07 2.82 0.80
CA ASP A 80 7.55 2.02 1.91
C ASP A 80 8.69 1.33 2.65
N GLU A 81 8.81 1.56 3.95
CA GLU A 81 9.93 1.05 4.74
C GLU A 81 9.97 -0.49 4.82
N GLU A 82 8.81 -1.14 4.90
CA GLU A 82 8.75 -2.60 5.03
C GLU A 82 9.09 -3.27 3.69
N LEU A 83 8.52 -2.78 2.59
CA LEU A 83 8.79 -3.29 1.25
C LEU A 83 10.22 -2.97 0.82
N GLY A 84 10.74 -1.80 1.18
CA GLY A 84 12.12 -1.41 0.92
C GLY A 84 13.13 -2.32 1.62
N LYS A 85 12.90 -2.65 2.90
CA LYS A 85 13.73 -3.62 3.64
C LYS A 85 13.61 -5.03 3.07
N LEU A 86 12.38 -5.46 2.75
CA LEU A 86 12.12 -6.79 2.20
C LEU A 86 12.77 -7.00 0.82
N LEU A 87 12.83 -5.95 0.00
CA LEU A 87 13.30 -5.99 -1.39
C LEU A 87 14.63 -5.25 -1.60
N ALA A 88 15.42 -5.04 -0.54
CA ALA A 88 16.66 -4.25 -0.60
C ALA A 88 17.67 -4.78 -1.64
N GLY A 89 17.77 -6.11 -1.80
CA GLY A 89 18.65 -6.76 -2.77
C GLY A 89 18.03 -7.03 -4.14
N VAL A 90 16.77 -6.63 -4.37
CA VAL A 90 16.06 -6.91 -5.63
C VAL A 90 16.18 -5.72 -6.58
N THR A 91 16.58 -6.01 -7.82
CA THR A 91 16.62 -5.01 -8.89
C THR A 91 15.30 -5.01 -9.65
N ILE A 92 14.65 -3.84 -9.74
CA ILE A 92 13.43 -3.66 -10.54
C ILE A 92 13.85 -3.10 -11.91
N ALA A 93 13.79 -3.94 -12.95
CA ALA A 93 14.10 -3.55 -14.32
C ALA A 93 13.20 -2.37 -14.78
N HIS A 94 13.79 -1.41 -15.51
CA HIS A 94 13.11 -0.19 -15.98
C HIS A 94 12.45 0.68 -14.88
N GLY A 95 12.83 0.51 -13.61
CA GLY A 95 12.29 1.26 -12.48
C GLY A 95 12.94 2.63 -12.25
N GLY A 96 14.21 2.82 -12.65
CA GLY A 96 14.99 4.03 -12.31
C GLY A 96 15.30 4.13 -10.81
N VAL A 97 15.47 5.35 -10.29
CA VAL A 97 15.77 5.62 -8.86
C VAL A 97 14.88 6.72 -8.26
N LEU A 98 14.69 6.75 -6.95
CA LEU A 98 13.95 7.83 -6.29
C LEU A 98 14.68 9.17 -6.54
N PRO A 99 13.98 10.26 -6.92
CA PRO A 99 14.62 11.56 -7.04
C PRO A 99 15.18 12.01 -5.69
N ASN A 100 16.50 12.18 -5.60
CA ASN A 100 17.17 12.69 -4.41
C ASN A 100 18.44 13.45 -4.86
N ILE A 101 18.61 14.68 -4.36
CA ILE A 101 19.77 15.51 -4.64
C ILE A 101 20.45 15.80 -3.32
N ASN A 102 21.74 15.45 -3.20
CA ASN A 102 22.51 15.73 -2.00
C ASN A 102 22.58 17.26 -1.77
N PRO A 103 22.39 17.75 -0.54
CA PRO A 103 22.31 19.18 -0.25
C PRO A 103 23.60 19.95 -0.61
N VAL A 104 24.73 19.27 -0.67
CA VAL A 104 26.03 19.83 -1.11
C VAL A 104 26.03 20.21 -2.59
N LEU A 105 25.24 19.49 -3.40
CA LEU A 105 25.11 19.73 -4.84
C LEU A 105 24.07 20.79 -5.15
N LEU A 106 23.29 21.22 -4.14
CA LEU A 106 22.40 22.35 -4.31
C LEU A 106 23.23 23.62 -4.43
N PRO A 107 22.80 24.59 -5.25
CA PRO A 107 23.47 25.88 -5.33
C PRO A 107 23.54 26.49 -3.93
N LYS A 108 24.76 26.86 -3.49
CA LYS A 108 24.96 27.56 -2.22
C LYS A 108 24.18 28.87 -2.28
N LYS A 109 23.33 29.12 -1.28
CA LYS A 109 22.43 30.27 -1.19
C LYS A 109 23.14 31.57 -1.63
N THR A 110 22.77 32.08 -2.80
CA THR A 110 22.82 33.52 -3.07
C THR A 110 21.53 34.11 -2.53
N GLU A 111 21.64 35.10 -1.65
CA GLU A 111 20.49 35.85 -1.16
C GLU A 111 19.82 36.65 -2.28
N LYS A 112 18.47 36.62 -2.28
CA LYS A 112 17.47 37.54 -2.88
C LYS A 112 16.96 37.40 -4.33
N ALA A 113 15.61 37.44 -4.37
CA ALA A 113 14.70 38.09 -5.32
C ALA A 113 14.30 37.38 -6.63
N ALA A 114 13.07 36.80 -6.65
CA ALA A 114 12.05 37.12 -7.65
C ALA A 114 10.68 36.50 -7.29
N LYS A 115 9.71 37.42 -7.18
CA LYS A 115 8.26 37.28 -7.00
C LYS A 115 7.60 36.05 -7.63
N GLU A 116 6.69 35.46 -6.87
CA GLU A 116 5.58 34.63 -7.36
C GLU A 116 4.84 35.36 -8.51
N PRO A 117 4.59 34.71 -9.66
CA PRO A 117 3.52 35.15 -10.54
C PRO A 117 2.18 34.65 -9.96
N LYS A 118 1.43 35.57 -9.36
CA LYS A 118 0.00 35.38 -9.11
C LYS A 118 -0.69 35.00 -10.42
N SER A 119 -1.39 33.88 -10.40
CA SER A 119 -2.29 33.38 -11.44
C SER A 119 -3.25 34.48 -11.95
N PRO A 120 -3.49 34.60 -13.27
CA PRO A 120 -4.36 35.62 -13.82
C PRO A 120 -5.83 35.34 -13.43
N SER A 121 -6.44 36.30 -12.74
CA SER A 121 -7.88 36.34 -12.47
C SER A 121 -8.65 36.32 -13.80
N LYS A 122 -9.51 35.32 -13.99
CA LYS A 122 -10.52 35.29 -15.06
C LYS A 122 -11.36 36.58 -14.99
N ALA A 123 -11.30 37.38 -16.04
CA ALA A 123 -12.26 38.46 -16.27
C ALA A 123 -13.64 37.86 -16.56
N THR A 124 -14.54 37.91 -15.57
CA THR A 124 -15.98 37.76 -15.82
C THR A 124 -16.48 39.02 -16.54
N LYS A 125 -16.64 38.89 -17.86
CA LYS A 125 -17.31 39.87 -18.72
C LYS A 125 -18.82 39.72 -18.49
N SER A 126 -19.40 40.54 -17.62
CA SER A 126 -20.86 40.63 -17.47
C SER A 126 -21.44 41.43 -18.66
N PRO A 127 -22.47 40.94 -19.36
CA PRO A 127 -23.10 41.69 -20.46
C PRO A 127 -23.97 42.84 -19.95
N LYS A 128 -23.86 43.97 -20.65
CA LYS A 128 -24.62 45.21 -20.45
C LYS A 128 -26.09 44.99 -20.76
N LYS A 129 -26.95 45.53 -19.89
CA LYS A 129 -28.41 45.64 -20.00
C LYS A 129 -28.80 46.44 -21.25
N ALA A 130 -29.75 45.90 -22.02
CA ALA A 130 -30.71 46.61 -22.85
C ALA A 130 -32.07 45.93 -22.62
#